data_AF-A0AAV7WEL8-F1
#
_entry.id   AF-A0AAV7WEL8-F1
#
_cell.length_a   1.000
_cell.length_b   1.000
_cell.length_c   1.000
_cell.angle_alpha   90.00
_cell.angle_beta   90.00
_cell.angle_gamma   90.00
#
_symmetry.space_group_name_H-M   'P 1'
#
loop_
_entity.id
_entity.type
_entity.pdbx_description
1 polymer ?
#
loop_
_entity_poly.entity_id
_entity_poly.type
_entity_poly.pdbx_seq_one_letter_code
_entity_poly.pdbx_strand_id
1 'polypeptide(L)'
;MSDKEQPTTMEPILQEITGVSRRIEGMDASISSLETKSMRSDIAGFQSRVAGLEHRMGTLETHVASIQDRDQDLLYLRSKIMDLEDRSRRDNIRLFGIPENEEGPDVQAFLGSILPKLTSLTFDLPLEFQQAHRVGPKRSMGPQDLT
;
A
#
# COMPACT_ATOMS: atom_id res chain seq x y z
N MET A 1 99.88 -38.06 -9.71
CA MET A 1 98.56 -38.74 -9.87
C MET A 1 97.84 -38.64 -8.54
N SER A 2 96.51 -38.52 -8.61
CA SER A 2 95.55 -38.40 -7.50
C SER A 2 95.56 -37.08 -6.75
N ASP A 3 94.44 -36.43 -6.50
CA ASP A 3 93.11 -36.52 -7.12
C ASP A 3 92.53 -35.13 -6.87
N LYS A 4 91.97 -34.48 -7.90
CA LYS A 4 91.28 -33.21 -7.68
C LYS A 4 90.00 -33.57 -6.95
N GLU A 5 89.96 -33.40 -5.63
CA GLU A 5 88.70 -33.35 -4.90
C GLU A 5 87.90 -32.16 -5.44
N GLN A 6 87.04 -32.44 -6.42
CA GLN A 6 85.96 -31.54 -6.77
C GLN A 6 85.12 -31.36 -5.50
N PRO A 7 84.88 -30.13 -5.04
CA PRO A 7 83.96 -29.91 -3.95
C PRO A 7 82.58 -30.33 -4.47
N THR A 8 82.11 -31.51 -4.07
CA THR A 8 80.70 -31.92 -4.17
C THR A 8 79.89 -31.14 -3.14
N THR A 9 80.04 -29.82 -3.16
CA THR A 9 79.64 -28.92 -2.06
C THR A 9 78.15 -28.67 -2.11
N MET A 10 77.46 -29.08 -1.04
CA MET A 10 76.06 -28.77 -0.74
C MET A 10 75.81 -27.26 -0.47
N GLU A 11 76.85 -26.44 -0.33
CA GLU A 11 76.76 -25.00 -0.03
C GLU A 11 75.93 -24.16 -1.02
N PRO A 12 76.05 -24.30 -2.36
CA PRO A 12 75.25 -23.54 -3.31
C PRO A 12 73.76 -23.89 -3.18
N ILE A 13 73.45 -25.16 -2.90
CA ILE A 13 72.09 -25.66 -2.70
C ILE A 13 71.49 -25.07 -1.42
N LEU A 14 72.24 -25.03 -0.32
CA LEU A 14 71.81 -24.39 0.92
C LEU A 14 71.57 -22.88 0.74
N GLN A 15 72.42 -22.21 -0.03
CA GLN A 15 72.23 -20.80 -0.37
C GLN A 15 70.96 -20.58 -1.21
N GLU A 16 70.66 -21.49 -2.14
CA GLU A 16 69.41 -21.43 -2.91
C GLU A 16 68.17 -21.69 -2.02
N ILE A 17 68.22 -22.69 -1.14
CA ILE A 17 67.12 -23.01 -0.19
C ILE A 17 66.84 -21.83 0.74
N THR A 18 67.87 -21.15 1.24
CA THR A 18 67.69 -19.93 2.08
C THR A 18 67.09 -18.79 1.27
N GLY A 19 67.48 -18.64 0.00
CA GLY A 19 66.87 -17.68 -0.93
C GLY A 19 65.38 -17.98 -1.20
N VAL A 20 65.03 -19.24 -1.42
CA VAL A 20 63.64 -19.69 -1.60
C VAL A 20 62.83 -19.46 -0.33
N SER A 21 63.36 -19.80 0.84
CA SER A 21 62.67 -19.58 2.13
C SER A 21 62.31 -18.11 2.34
N ARG A 22 63.24 -17.20 2.06
CA ARG A 22 62.99 -15.75 2.17
C ARG A 22 61.93 -15.26 1.17
N ARG A 23 61.88 -15.86 -0.03
CA ARG A 23 60.84 -15.55 -1.03
C ARG A 23 59.47 -16.05 -0.57
N ILE A 24 59.40 -17.23 0.03
CA ILE A 24 58.16 -17.79 0.59
C ILE A 24 57.63 -16.89 1.72
N GLU A 25 58.49 -16.47 2.66
CA GLU A 25 58.11 -15.53 3.72
C GLU A 25 57.56 -14.20 3.15
N GLY A 26 58.21 -13.67 2.11
CA GLY A 26 57.74 -12.47 1.42
C GLY A 26 56.42 -12.66 0.69
N MET A 27 56.18 -13.84 0.12
CA MET A 27 54.92 -14.21 -0.51
C MET A 27 53.80 -14.34 0.52
N ASP A 28 54.03 -15.01 1.66
CA ASP A 28 53.04 -15.15 2.74
C ASP A 28 52.62 -13.79 3.31
N ALA A 29 53.59 -12.89 3.52
CA ALA A 29 53.31 -11.51 3.92
C ALA A 29 52.48 -10.77 2.86
N SER A 30 52.80 -10.96 1.58
CA SER A 30 52.08 -10.33 0.46
C SER A 30 50.65 -10.86 0.37
N ILE A 31 50.44 -12.17 0.44
CA ILE A 31 49.12 -12.83 0.42
C ILE A 31 48.26 -12.33 1.57
N SER A 32 48.79 -12.34 2.80
CA SER A 32 48.09 -11.83 3.98
C SER A 32 47.69 -10.35 3.82
N SER A 33 48.57 -9.54 3.22
CA SER A 33 48.27 -8.12 2.96
C SER A 33 47.18 -7.93 1.89
N LEU A 34 47.10 -8.82 0.90
CA LEU A 34 46.09 -8.76 -0.16
C LEU A 34 44.73 -9.21 0.35
N GLU A 35 44.67 -10.30 1.10
CA GLU A 35 43.44 -10.79 1.73
C GLU A 35 42.83 -9.74 2.66
N THR A 36 43.65 -9.13 3.52
CA THR A 36 43.19 -8.05 4.43
C THR A 36 42.71 -6.81 3.69
N LYS A 37 43.34 -6.42 2.57
CA LYS A 37 42.87 -5.31 1.73
C LYS A 37 41.55 -5.64 1.04
N SER A 38 41.41 -6.85 0.50
CA SER A 38 40.17 -7.31 -0.14
C SER A 38 39.02 -7.29 0.86
N MET A 39 39.21 -7.90 2.03
CA MET A 39 38.19 -7.92 3.09
C MET A 39 37.79 -6.52 3.54
N ARG A 40 38.74 -5.59 3.69
CA ARG A 40 38.44 -4.18 4.01
C ARG A 40 37.59 -3.51 2.94
N SER A 41 37.89 -3.76 1.67
CA SER A 41 37.10 -3.25 0.55
C SER A 41 35.67 -3.78 0.58
N ASP A 42 35.50 -5.08 0.81
CA ASP A 42 34.18 -5.72 0.88
C ASP A 42 33.37 -5.19 2.07
N ILE A 43 33.99 -5.05 3.24
CA ILE A 43 33.37 -4.47 4.44
C ILE A 43 32.91 -3.03 4.17
N ALA A 44 33.74 -2.20 3.54
CA ALA A 44 33.36 -0.84 3.20
C ALA A 44 32.18 -0.81 2.21
N GLY A 45 32.17 -1.72 1.23
CA GLY A 45 31.05 -1.91 0.31
C GLY A 45 29.75 -2.31 1.01
N PHE A 46 29.83 -3.26 1.96
CA PHE A 46 28.67 -3.66 2.76
C PHE A 46 28.16 -2.54 3.66
N GLN A 47 29.06 -1.78 4.31
CA GLN A 47 28.67 -0.62 5.13
C GLN A 47 27.90 0.41 4.30
N SER A 48 28.38 0.73 3.09
CA SER A 48 27.66 1.66 2.20
C SER A 48 26.28 1.12 1.80
N ARG A 49 26.18 -0.17 1.49
CA ARG A 49 24.89 -0.80 1.15
C ARG A 49 23.91 -0.82 2.32
N VAL A 50 24.40 -1.11 3.53
CA VAL A 50 23.59 -1.11 4.76
C VAL A 50 23.07 0.30 5.04
N ALA A 51 23.93 1.33 4.99
CA ALA A 51 23.49 2.71 5.17
C ALA A 51 22.42 3.13 4.14
N GLY A 52 22.57 2.68 2.88
CA GLY A 52 21.55 2.91 1.85
C GLY A 52 20.22 2.21 2.13
N LEU A 53 20.25 1.00 2.69
CA LEU A 53 19.04 0.26 3.09
C LEU A 53 18.35 0.92 4.29
N GLU A 54 19.11 1.33 5.30
CA GLU A 54 18.60 2.04 6.48
C GLU A 54 17.87 3.33 6.07
N HIS A 55 18.47 4.12 5.17
CA HIS A 55 17.84 5.34 4.66
C HIS A 55 16.53 5.06 3.91
N ARG A 56 16.52 4.03 3.05
CA ARG A 56 15.30 3.63 2.33
C ARG A 56 14.22 3.12 3.29
N MET A 57 14.61 2.38 4.33
CA MET A 57 13.71 1.87 5.35
C MET A 57 13.04 3.03 6.11
N GLY A 58 13.80 4.02 6.58
CA GLY A 58 13.23 5.20 7.25
C GLY A 58 12.30 6.01 6.33
N THR A 59 12.60 6.09 5.04
CA THR A 59 11.71 6.71 4.05
C THR A 59 10.40 5.93 3.89
N LEU A 60 10.47 4.61 3.83
CA LEU A 60 9.29 3.74 3.74
C LEU A 60 8.43 3.83 5.01
N GLU A 61 9.04 3.84 6.19
CA GLU A 61 8.34 4.01 7.47
C GLU A 61 7.55 5.32 7.51
N THR A 62 8.18 6.42 7.08
CA THR A 62 7.52 7.73 6.96
C THR A 62 6.33 7.68 5.99
N HIS A 63 6.50 6.99 4.86
CA HIS A 63 5.43 6.86 3.86
C HIS A 63 4.26 6.02 4.39
N VAL A 64 4.55 4.93 5.10
CA VAL A 64 3.53 4.08 5.75
C VAL A 64 2.74 4.88 6.77
N ALA A 65 3.40 5.66 7.63
CA ALA A 65 2.71 6.53 8.58
C ALA A 65 1.77 7.53 7.90
N SER A 66 2.22 8.16 6.80
CA SER A 66 1.39 9.07 6.00
C SER A 66 0.22 8.36 5.28
N ILE A 67 0.37 7.10 4.88
CA ILE A 67 -0.75 6.31 4.34
C ILE A 67 -1.78 6.05 5.43
N GLN A 68 -1.35 5.65 6.62
CA GLN A 68 -2.23 5.34 7.74
C GLN A 68 -3.06 6.55 8.18
N ASP A 69 -2.44 7.73 8.24
CA ASP A 69 -3.12 8.98 8.56
C ASP A 69 -4.24 9.30 7.54
N ARG A 70 -3.92 9.19 6.25
CA ARG A 70 -4.90 9.38 5.17
C ARG A 70 -6.04 8.37 5.21
N ASP A 71 -5.77 7.14 5.61
CA ASP A 71 -6.81 6.10 5.74
C ASP A 71 -7.81 6.45 6.86
N GLN A 72 -7.32 7.01 7.98
CA GLN A 72 -8.19 7.51 9.04
C GLN A 72 -9.06 8.67 8.57
N ASP A 73 -8.48 9.62 7.82
CA ASP A 73 -9.24 10.71 7.23
C ASP A 73 -10.34 10.20 6.28
N LEU A 74 -10.02 9.21 5.44
CA LEU A 74 -10.99 8.61 4.53
C LEU A 74 -12.14 7.93 5.28
N LEU A 75 -11.85 7.21 6.37
CA LEU A 75 -12.88 6.60 7.21
C LEU A 75 -13.79 7.66 7.84
N TYR A 76 -13.21 8.74 8.37
CA TYR A 76 -13.96 9.85 8.94
C TYR A 76 -14.84 10.54 7.89
N LEU A 77 -14.27 10.87 6.72
CA LEU A 77 -15.02 11.48 5.61
C LEU A 77 -16.17 10.59 5.14
N ARG A 78 -15.93 9.28 5.03
CA ARG A 78 -16.97 8.32 4.65
C ARG A 78 -18.11 8.30 5.66
N SER A 79 -17.81 8.27 6.95
CA SER A 79 -18.83 8.34 8.00
C SER A 79 -19.60 9.65 7.95
N LYS A 80 -18.92 10.77 7.70
CA LYS A 80 -19.54 12.09 7.59
C LYS A 80 -20.46 12.19 6.38
N ILE A 81 -20.05 11.65 5.23
CA ILE A 81 -20.89 11.61 4.02
C ILE A 81 -22.14 10.77 4.30
N MET A 82 -22.00 9.60 4.92
CA MET A 82 -23.14 8.75 5.27
C MET A 82 -24.15 9.49 6.17
N ASP A 83 -23.68 10.13 7.24
CA ASP A 83 -24.56 10.91 8.13
C ASP A 83 -25.25 12.08 7.38
N LEU A 84 -24.53 12.76 6.49
CA LEU A 84 -25.11 13.83 5.67
C LEU A 84 -26.15 13.30 4.67
N GLU A 85 -25.90 12.16 4.02
CA GLU A 85 -26.84 11.52 3.10
C GLU A 85 -28.10 11.04 3.84
N ASP A 86 -27.93 10.41 5.00
CA ASP A 86 -29.04 9.93 5.84
C ASP A 86 -29.91 11.09 6.32
N ARG A 87 -29.30 12.19 6.79
CA ARG A 87 -30.05 13.39 7.19
C ARG A 87 -30.74 14.06 6.03
N SER A 88 -30.06 14.15 4.88
CA SER A 88 -30.62 14.75 3.66
C SER A 88 -31.83 13.98 3.13
N ARG A 89 -31.85 12.65 3.31
CA ARG A 89 -32.94 11.77 2.84
C ARG A 89 -33.93 11.38 3.94
N ARG A 90 -33.74 11.84 5.18
CA ARG A 90 -34.53 11.42 6.35
C ARG A 90 -36.03 11.67 6.15
N ASP A 91 -36.36 12.77 5.50
CA ASP A 91 -37.74 13.20 5.28
C ASP A 91 -38.31 12.68 3.94
N ASN A 92 -37.51 11.91 3.18
CA ASN A 92 -37.95 11.33 1.91
C ASN A 92 -38.54 9.94 2.15
N ILE A 93 -39.79 9.73 1.73
CA ILE A 93 -40.45 8.43 1.76
C ILE A 93 -40.49 7.87 0.34
N ARG A 94 -40.13 6.59 0.17
CA ARG A 94 -40.15 5.94 -1.15
C ARG A 94 -41.21 4.85 -1.22
N LEU A 95 -42.13 4.99 -2.16
CA LEU A 95 -43.23 4.08 -2.44
C LEU A 95 -42.92 3.22 -3.67
N PHE A 96 -43.10 1.92 -3.53
CA PHE A 96 -42.81 0.93 -4.57
C PHE A 96 -44.11 0.35 -5.14
N GLY A 97 -44.11 0.05 -6.44
CA GLY A 97 -45.20 -0.70 -7.07
C GLY A 97 -46.46 0.10 -7.42
N ILE A 98 -46.45 1.44 -7.27
CA ILE A 98 -47.54 2.28 -7.76
C ILE A 98 -47.55 2.23 -9.30
N PRO A 99 -48.63 1.79 -9.97
CA PRO A 99 -48.69 1.73 -11.43
C PRO A 99 -48.44 3.10 -12.07
N GLU A 100 -47.80 3.13 -13.26
CA GLU A 100 -47.52 4.39 -13.93
C GLU A 100 -48.80 5.04 -14.47
N ASN A 101 -48.89 6.37 -14.35
CA ASN A 101 -50.00 7.21 -14.82
C ASN A 101 -51.30 7.11 -13.99
N GLU A 102 -51.32 6.29 -12.93
CA GLU A 102 -52.46 6.28 -11.99
C GLU A 102 -52.50 7.54 -11.10
N GLU A 103 -51.38 8.24 -10.96
CA GLU A 103 -51.33 9.46 -10.13
C GLU A 103 -52.03 10.65 -10.79
N GLY A 104 -52.24 10.60 -12.12
CA GLY A 104 -52.73 11.73 -12.88
C GLY A 104 -51.73 12.90 -12.94
N PRO A 105 -52.20 14.14 -13.21
CA PRO A 105 -51.34 15.30 -13.38
C PRO A 105 -50.78 15.86 -12.07
N ASP A 106 -51.41 15.54 -10.93
CA ASP A 106 -51.03 16.03 -9.61
C ASP A 106 -50.72 14.85 -8.66
N VAL A 107 -49.43 14.54 -8.58
CA VAL A 107 -48.90 13.45 -7.75
C VAL A 107 -49.11 13.72 -6.26
N GLN A 108 -49.07 14.98 -5.81
CA GLN A 108 -49.24 15.31 -4.38
C GLN A 108 -50.68 15.07 -3.93
N ALA A 109 -51.66 15.46 -4.74
CA ALA A 109 -53.07 15.18 -4.47
C ALA A 109 -53.35 13.67 -4.41
N PHE A 110 -52.76 12.89 -5.34
CA PHE A 110 -52.83 11.43 -5.31
C PHE A 110 -52.25 10.86 -3.99
N LEU A 111 -51.04 11.29 -3.60
CA LEU A 111 -50.39 10.86 -2.37
C LEU A 111 -51.19 11.20 -1.11
N GLY A 112 -51.74 12.40 -1.04
CA GLY A 112 -52.60 12.83 0.08
C GLY A 112 -53.84 11.94 0.24
N SER A 113 -54.35 11.37 -0.86
CA SER A 113 -55.51 10.47 -0.84
C SER A 113 -55.17 9.01 -0.50
N ILE A 114 -53.95 8.55 -0.83
CA ILE A 114 -53.56 7.14 -0.72
C ILE A 114 -52.81 6.83 0.58
N LEU A 115 -51.99 7.76 1.10
CA LEU A 115 -51.21 7.54 2.32
C LEU A 115 -52.08 7.25 3.55
N PRO A 116 -53.19 7.96 3.81
CA PRO A 116 -54.10 7.62 4.92
C PRO A 116 -54.72 6.22 4.76
N LYS A 117 -55.02 5.81 3.52
CA LYS A 117 -55.62 4.49 3.24
C LYS A 117 -54.61 3.36 3.46
N LEU A 118 -53.35 3.57 3.08
CA LEU A 118 -52.27 2.56 3.20
C LEU A 118 -51.81 2.39 4.65
N THR A 119 -51.67 3.50 5.38
CA THR A 119 -51.06 3.50 6.71
C THR A 119 -52.08 3.27 7.83
N SER A 120 -53.37 3.43 7.55
CA SER A 120 -54.44 3.49 8.57
C SER A 120 -54.19 4.55 9.65
N LEU A 121 -53.31 5.53 9.37
CA LEU A 121 -52.99 6.62 10.28
C LEU A 121 -54.03 7.73 10.11
N THR A 122 -54.37 8.34 11.24
CA THR A 122 -55.16 9.57 11.26
C THR A 122 -54.18 10.73 11.36
N PHE A 123 -54.29 11.70 10.44
CA PHE A 123 -53.44 12.89 10.46
C PHE A 123 -54.25 14.05 11.03
N ASP A 124 -53.75 14.66 12.11
CA ASP A 124 -54.38 15.80 12.77
C ASP A 124 -54.29 17.09 11.93
N LEU A 125 -53.37 17.10 10.96
CA LEU A 125 -53.11 18.19 10.01
C LEU A 125 -53.13 17.64 8.58
N PRO A 126 -53.49 18.47 7.57
CA PRO A 126 -53.33 18.10 6.17
C PRO A 126 -51.88 17.71 5.86
N LEU A 127 -51.70 16.70 5.02
CA LEU A 127 -50.36 16.29 4.55
C LEU A 127 -49.79 17.36 3.62
N GLU A 128 -48.62 17.88 3.97
CA GLU A 128 -47.85 18.81 3.15
C GLU A 128 -46.64 18.09 2.54
N PHE A 129 -46.42 18.31 1.25
CA PHE A 129 -45.32 17.69 0.51
C PHE A 129 -44.40 18.77 -0.04
N GLN A 130 -43.10 18.69 0.28
CA GLN A 130 -42.11 19.58 -0.34
C GLN A 130 -41.94 19.26 -1.83
N GLN A 131 -41.93 17.97 -2.18
CA GLN A 131 -41.86 17.48 -3.56
C GLN A 131 -42.47 16.08 -3.62
N ALA A 132 -43.06 15.72 -4.76
CA ALA A 132 -43.49 14.36 -5.05
C ALA A 132 -43.23 14.05 -6.53
N HIS A 133 -42.44 13.04 -6.82
CA HIS A 133 -42.06 12.68 -8.19
C HIS A 133 -41.55 11.24 -8.32
N ARG A 134 -41.64 10.68 -9.52
CA ARG A 134 -41.02 9.39 -9.83
C ARG A 134 -39.49 9.53 -9.89
N VAL A 135 -38.78 8.55 -9.36
CA VAL A 135 -37.31 8.56 -9.26
C VAL A 135 -36.70 7.43 -10.09
N GLY A 136 -35.71 7.81 -10.90
CA GLY A 136 -34.91 6.91 -11.74
C GLY A 136 -35.31 6.92 -13.21
N PRO A 137 -34.54 6.23 -14.08
CA PRO A 137 -34.85 6.13 -15.50
C PRO A 137 -36.13 5.29 -15.72
N LYS A 138 -36.83 5.50 -16.85
CA LYS A 138 -37.98 4.66 -17.21
C LYS A 138 -37.50 3.21 -17.37
N ARG A 139 -38.07 2.32 -16.57
CA ARG A 139 -37.69 0.90 -16.58
C ARG A 139 -38.41 0.23 -17.74
N SER A 140 -37.75 -0.73 -18.40
CA SER A 140 -38.41 -1.59 -19.40
C SER A 140 -39.40 -2.56 -18.77
N MET A 141 -39.23 -2.85 -17.47
CA MET A 141 -40.10 -3.71 -16.67
C MET A 141 -40.38 -3.09 -15.30
N GLY A 142 -41.66 -3.10 -14.91
CA GLY A 142 -42.16 -2.60 -13.63
C GLY A 142 -42.22 -1.06 -13.54
N PRO A 143 -43.07 -0.52 -12.65
CA PRO A 143 -43.20 0.92 -12.48
C PRO A 143 -41.95 1.52 -11.81
N GLN A 144 -41.73 2.81 -12.07
CA GLN A 144 -40.75 3.61 -11.33
C GLN A 144 -41.16 3.77 -9.86
N ASP A 145 -40.18 3.96 -8.99
CA ASP A 145 -40.46 4.22 -7.58
C ASP A 145 -40.90 5.68 -7.42
N LEU A 146 -41.84 5.94 -6.52
CA LEU A 146 -42.34 7.29 -6.24
C LEU A 146 -41.71 7.80 -4.94
N THR A 147 -41.15 9.01 -4.95
CA THR A 147 -40.59 9.69 -3.78
C THR A 147 -41.34 10.97 -3.51
#